data_AF-A0A3M2HWD0-F1
#
_entry.id   AF-A0A3M2HWD0-F1
#
_cell.length_a   1.000
_cell.length_b   1.000
_cell.length_c   1.000
_cell.angle_alpha   90.00
_cell.angle_beta   90.00
_cell.angle_gamma   90.00
#
_symmetry.space_group_name_H-M   'P 1'
#
loop_
_entity.id
_entity.type
_entity.pdbx_description
1 polymer ?
#
loop_
_entity_poly.entity_id
_entity_poly.type
_entity_poly.pdbx_seq_one_letter_code
_entity_poly.pdbx_strand_id
1 'polypeptide(L)' 'MSSTGDKMKGNLNEAAGKAKQGLGEATDNERMKNEGRGQELKGDAQQVKGEAKDTIKKGVDRA' A
#
# COMPACT_ATOMS: atom_id res chain seq x y z
N MET A 1 -18.81 4.24 7.71
CA MET A 1 -17.79 3.93 8.73
C MET A 1 -16.94 2.78 8.24
N SER A 2 -15.67 3.03 7.85
CA SER A 2 -14.67 2.00 7.52
C SER A 2 -13.25 2.53 7.83
N SER A 3 -13.05 3.09 9.03
CA SER A 3 -11.82 3.84 9.33
C SER A 3 -10.78 3.04 10.12
N THR A 4 -11.18 1.92 10.73
CA THR A 4 -10.28 1.12 11.59
C THR A 4 -9.74 -0.10 10.85
N GLY A 5 -10.57 -0.82 10.09
CA GLY A 5 -10.16 -2.00 9.33
C GLY A 5 -9.23 -1.69 8.15
N ASP A 6 -9.50 -0.61 7.42
CA ASP A 6 -8.70 -0.22 6.25
C ASP A 6 -7.33 0.37 6.66
N LYS A 7 -7.27 1.15 7.75
CA LYS A 7 -6.00 1.62 8.31
C LYS A 7 -5.16 0.48 8.90
N MET A 8 -5.78 -0.50 9.56
CA MET A 8 -5.07 -1.71 10.02
C MET A 8 -4.53 -2.51 8.84
N LYS A 9 -5.31 -2.67 7.76
CA LYS A 9 -4.87 -3.36 6.54
C LYS A 9 -3.69 -2.66 5.85
N GLY A 10 -3.71 -1.33 5.81
CA GLY A 10 -2.59 -0.52 5.31
C GLY A 10 -1.31 -0.80 6.11
N ASN A 11 -1.38 -0.65 7.43
CA ASN A 11 -0.23 -0.89 8.31
C ASN A 11 0.25 -2.35 8.30
N LEU A 12 -0.66 -3.33 8.17
CA LEU A 12 -0.30 -4.75 8.07
C LEU A 12 0.41 -5.08 6.76
N ASN A 13 -0.03 -4.52 5.63
CA ASN A 13 0.63 -4.71 4.35
C ASN A 13 2.01 -4.01 4.32
N GLU A 14 2.12 -2.83 4.92
CA GLU A 14 3.38 -2.10 5.01
C GLU A 14 4.39 -2.85 5.92
N ALA A 15 3.93 -3.38 7.05
CA ALA A 15 4.74 -4.20 7.94
C ALA A 15 5.18 -5.52 7.27
N ALA A 16 4.27 -6.18 6.55
CA ALA A 16 4.59 -7.40 5.80
C ALA A 16 5.57 -7.13 4.64
N GLY A 17 5.44 -5.98 3.97
CA GLY A 17 6.35 -5.53 2.92
C GLY A 17 7.77 -5.29 3.46
N LYS A 18 7.89 -4.54 4.56
CA LYS A 18 9.18 -4.31 5.24
C LYS A 18 9.80 -5.61 5.73
N ALA A 19 9.00 -6.52 6.26
CA ALA A 19 9.47 -7.85 6.67
C ALA A 19 9.98 -8.68 5.48
N LYS A 20 9.26 -8.69 4.34
CA LYS A 20 9.71 -9.35 3.10
C LYS A 20 10.99 -8.71 2.54
N GLN A 21 11.13 -7.39 2.61
CA GLN A 21 12.35 -6.71 2.18
C GLN A 21 13.54 -7.08 3.07
N GLY A 22 13.38 -7.02 4.39
CA GLY A 22 14.43 -7.41 5.34
C GLY A 22 14.82 -8.88 5.22
N LEU A 23 13.85 -9.79 5.07
CA LEU A 23 14.11 -11.21 4.83
C LEU A 23 14.74 -11.46 3.46
N GLY A 24 14.31 -10.74 2.42
CA GLY A 24 14.88 -10.83 1.08
C GLY A 24 16.34 -10.38 1.02
N GLU A 25 16.71 -9.34 1.78
CA GLU A 25 18.09 -8.90 1.94
C GLU A 25 18.93 -9.89 2.76
N ALA A 26 18.37 -10.44 3.83
CA ALA A 26 19.05 -11.41 4.67
C ALA A 26 19.27 -12.78 3.99
N THR A 27 18.44 -13.13 3.01
CA THR A 27 18.49 -14.42 2.29
C THR A 27 19.05 -14.32 0.87
N ASP A 28 19.52 -13.13 0.47
CA ASP A 28 20.03 -12.83 -0.89
C ASP A 28 19.06 -13.27 -2.01
N ASN A 29 17.76 -13.14 -1.74
CA ASN A 29 16.70 -13.63 -2.63
C ASN A 29 16.11 -12.47 -3.43
N GLU A 30 16.72 -12.22 -4.60
CA GLU A 30 16.31 -11.16 -5.53
C GLU A 30 14.82 -11.22 -5.90
N ARG A 31 14.22 -12.42 -5.94
CA ARG A 31 12.78 -12.57 -6.22
C ARG A 31 11.93 -11.95 -5.11
N MET A 32 12.30 -12.15 -3.84
CA MET A 32 11.57 -11.61 -2.70
C MET A 32 11.71 -10.07 -2.62
N LYS A 33 12.89 -9.54 -2.97
CA LYS A 33 13.15 -8.09 -3.07
C LYS A 33 12.33 -7.44 -4.20
N ASN A 34 12.25 -8.10 -5.36
CA ASN A 34 11.46 -7.62 -6.50
C ASN A 34 9.95 -7.71 -6.25
N GLU A 35 9.47 -8.77 -5.59
CA GLU A 35 8.07 -8.84 -5.15
C GLU A 35 7.72 -7.71 -4.17
N GLY A 36 8.59 -7.41 -3.20
CA GLY A 36 8.38 -6.32 -2.24
C GLY A 36 8.26 -4.96 -2.94
N ARG A 37 9.18 -4.64 -3.85
CA ARG A 37 9.12 -3.42 -4.65
C ARG A 37 7.87 -3.35 -5.53
N GLY A 38 7.48 -4.46 -6.15
CA GLY A 38 6.26 -4.53 -6.95
C GLY A 38 4.99 -4.30 -6.12
N GLN A 39 4.97 -4.77 -4.87
CA GLN A 39 3.87 -4.52 -3.95
C GLN A 39 3.81 -3.07 -3.47
N GLU A 40 4.95 -2.45 -3.11
CA GLU A 40 5.01 -1.02 -2.77
C GLU A 40 4.46 -0.16 -3.91
N LEU A 41 4.96 -0.38 -5.12
CA LEU A 41 4.58 0.41 -6.30
C LEU A 41 3.09 0.27 -6.62
N LYS A 42 2.53 -0.94 -6.43
CA LYS A 42 1.10 -1.19 -6.54
C LYS A 42 0.29 -0.51 -5.43
N GLY A 43 0.81 -0.49 -4.21
CA GLY A 43 0.23 0.18 -3.05
C GLY A 43 0.15 1.69 -3.27
N ASP A 44 1.26 2.32 -3.66
CA ASP A 44 1.34 3.74 -3.98
C ASP A 44 0.37 4.12 -5.11
N ALA A 45 0.35 3.33 -6.19
CA ALA A 45 -0.57 3.56 -7.30
C ALA A 45 -2.04 3.46 -6.86
N GLN A 46 -2.37 2.52 -5.96
CA GLN A 46 -3.72 2.41 -5.40
C GLN A 46 -4.06 3.59 -4.47
N GLN A 47 -3.10 4.06 -3.68
CA GLN A 47 -3.28 5.18 -2.76
C GLN A 47 -3.53 6.47 -3.52
N VAL A 48 -2.70 6.78 -4.53
CA VAL A 48 -2.88 7.95 -5.42
C VAL A 48 -4.23 7.89 -6.12
N LYS A 49 -4.62 6.72 -6.66
CA LYS A 49 -5.93 6.55 -7.29
C LYS A 49 -7.09 6.73 -6.30
N GLY A 50 -6.92 6.25 -5.06
CA GLY A 50 -7.89 6.41 -3.98
C GLY A 50 -8.06 7.88 -3.61
N GLU A 51 -6.96 8.59 -3.37
CA GLU A 51 -6.95 10.02 -3.03
C GLU A 51 -7.55 10.88 -4.14
N ALA A 52 -7.23 10.60 -5.40
CA ALA A 52 -7.82 11.29 -6.55
C ALA A 52 -9.34 11.07 -6.60
N LYS A 53 -9.81 9.82 -6.43
CA LYS A 53 -11.25 9.50 -6.38
C LYS A 53 -11.95 10.17 -5.19
N ASP A 54 -11.34 10.15 -4.02
CA ASP A 54 -11.89 10.78 -2.82
C ASP A 54 -11.97 12.30 -2.96
N THR A 55 -10.98 12.92 -3.62
CA THR A 55 -10.97 14.36 -3.89
C THR A 55 -12.10 14.74 -4.85
N ILE A 56 -12.26 13.99 -5.94
CA ILE A 56 -13.36 14.18 -6.89
C ILE A 56 -14.71 13.98 -6.19
N LYS A 57 -14.86 12.90 -5.42
CA LYS A 57 -16.10 12.59 -4.70
C LYS A 57 -16.46 13.67 -3.69
N LYS A 58 -15.49 14.19 -2.92
CA LYS A 58 -15.69 15.32 -2.01
C LYS A 58 -16.05 16.62 -2.74
N GLY A 59 -15.56 16.82 -3.96
CA GLY A 59 -15.95 17.98 -4.79
C GLY A 59 -17.37 17.87 -5.33
N VAL A 60 -17.79 16.67 -5.74
CA VAL A 60 -19.13 16.39 -6.26
C VAL A 60 -20.20 16.34 -5.16
N ASP A 61 -19.91 15.73 -4.00
CA ASP A 61 -20.85 15.68 -2.85
C ASP A 61 -21.10 17.06 -2.22
N ARG A 62 -20.31 18.07 -2.59
CA ARG A 62 -20.40 19.44 -2.05
C ARG A 62 -21.14 20.41 -2.99
N ALA A 63 -21.51 19.98 -4.19
CA ALA A 63 -22.31 20.72 -5.17
C ALA A 63 -23.76 20.21 -5.15
#